data_AF-A0A7S3RIV7-F1
#
_entry.id   AF-A0A7S3RIV7-F1
#
_cell.length_a   1.000
_cell.length_b   1.000
_cell.length_c   1.000
_cell.angle_alpha   90.00
_cell.angle_beta   90.00
_cell.angle_gamma   90.00
#
_symmetry.space_group_name_H-M   'P 1'
#
loop_
_entity.id
_entity.type
_entity.pdbx_description
1 polymer ?
#
loop_
_entity_poly.entity_id
_entity_poly.type
_entity_poly.pdbx_seq_one_letter_code
_entity_poly.pdbx_strand_id
1 'polypeptide(L)'
;GSDAVAGCGAGGRVLLRTADGTQLACDEVVNCAGHGAPRLAAALGGMPRSHVPAAHFAKGTYFALSGRPSPFRGLVYPLPQQAGLGVHATVDLAGRCRFGPDVEWTSNAEDVQVDPTRAAAFYAEVRKYWPDLPDGGLVPDYAGVRPKVSGR
;
A
#
# COMPACT_ATOMS: atom_id res chain seq x y z
N GLY A 1 -4.50 6.19 -17.26
CA GLY A 1 -5.78 6.35 -17.97
C GLY A 1 -6.54 5.04 -17.93
N SER A 2 -7.74 5.04 -17.37
CA SER A 2 -8.70 3.94 -17.53
C SER A 2 -10.07 4.52 -17.29
N ASP A 3 -10.85 4.65 -18.36
CA ASP A 3 -12.20 5.17 -18.37
C ASP A 3 -13.17 4.00 -18.46
N ALA A 4 -13.11 3.13 -17.46
CA ALA A 4 -14.21 2.20 -17.24
C ALA A 4 -15.38 3.00 -16.65
N VAL A 5 -16.50 3.05 -17.35
CA VAL A 5 -17.71 3.76 -16.92
C VAL A 5 -18.79 2.71 -16.70
N ALA A 6 -19.35 2.66 -15.50
CA ALA A 6 -20.58 1.91 -15.24
C ALA A 6 -21.77 2.85 -15.22
N GLY A 7 -22.92 2.40 -15.67
CA GLY A 7 -24.18 3.11 -15.51
C GLY A 7 -25.33 2.14 -15.30
N CYS A 8 -26.48 2.66 -14.86
CA CYS A 8 -27.71 1.88 -14.82
C CYS A 8 -28.19 1.60 -16.25
N GLY A 9 -28.25 0.34 -16.64
CA GLY A 9 -28.82 -0.14 -17.89
C GLY A 9 -30.33 -0.40 -17.78
N ALA A 10 -30.97 -0.67 -18.92
CA ALA A 10 -32.38 -1.05 -18.96
C ALA A 10 -32.63 -2.36 -18.19
N GLY A 11 -33.75 -2.44 -17.46
CA GLY A 11 -34.15 -3.63 -16.71
C GLY A 11 -33.47 -3.79 -15.34
N GLY A 12 -32.89 -2.73 -14.76
CA GLY A 12 -32.29 -2.77 -13.42
C GLY A 12 -30.88 -3.39 -13.39
N ARG A 13 -30.28 -3.66 -14.55
CA ARG A 13 -28.94 -4.23 -14.68
C ARG A 13 -27.89 -3.12 -14.72
N VAL A 14 -26.66 -3.42 -14.29
CA VAL A 14 -25.51 -2.54 -14.44
C VAL A 14 -24.87 -2.78 -15.81
N LEU A 15 -24.68 -1.70 -16.57
CA LEU A 15 -23.94 -1.70 -17.83
C LEU A 15 -22.54 -1.15 -17.59
N LEU A 16 -21.53 -1.98 -17.81
CA LEU A 16 -20.12 -1.62 -17.78
C LEU A 16 -19.60 -1.39 -19.19
N ARG A 17 -18.86 -0.30 -19.38
CA ARG A 17 -18.02 -0.07 -20.56
C ARG A 17 -16.57 -0.02 -20.12
N THR A 18 -15.73 -0.86 -20.72
CA THR A 18 -14.27 -0.83 -20.52
C THR A 18 -13.60 0.16 -21.48
N ALA A 19 -12.34 0.50 -21.21
CA ALA A 19 -11.59 1.48 -22.01
C ALA A 19 -11.38 1.06 -23.47
N ASP A 20 -11.38 -0.25 -23.77
CA ASP A 20 -11.29 -0.79 -25.14
C ASP A 20 -12.64 -0.81 -25.88
N GLY A 21 -13.71 -0.30 -25.25
CA GLY A 21 -15.04 -0.23 -25.83
C GLY A 21 -15.92 -1.46 -25.57
N THR A 22 -15.39 -2.52 -24.95
CA THR A 22 -16.19 -3.69 -24.56
C THR A 22 -17.32 -3.29 -23.62
N GLN A 23 -18.50 -3.88 -23.83
CA GLN A 23 -19.68 -3.65 -22.99
C GLN A 23 -20.15 -4.94 -22.35
N LEU A 24 -20.42 -4.87 -21.05
CA LEU A 24 -20.89 -6.00 -20.26
C LEU A 24 -22.12 -5.57 -19.47
N ALA A 25 -23.18 -6.38 -19.52
CA ALA A 25 -24.35 -6.21 -18.67
C ALA A 25 -24.34 -7.28 -17.58
N CYS A 26 -24.53 -6.86 -16.33
CA CYS A 26 -24.49 -7.71 -15.15
C CYS A 26 -25.49 -7.20 -14.11
N ASP A 27 -25.85 -8.04 -13.15
CA ASP A 27 -26.81 -7.65 -12.12
C ASP A 27 -26.12 -6.92 -10.96
N GLU A 28 -24.84 -7.24 -10.72
CA GLU A 28 -24.02 -6.65 -9.68
C GLU A 28 -22.58 -6.37 -10.15
N VAL A 29 -21.96 -5.33 -9.57
CA VAL A 29 -20.56 -4.97 -9.81
C VAL A 29 -19.84 -4.80 -8.49
N VAL A 30 -18.71 -5.49 -8.33
CA VAL A 30 -17.82 -5.31 -7.17
C VAL A 30 -16.59 -4.51 -7.60
N ASN A 31 -16.43 -3.31 -7.05
CA ASN A 31 -15.29 -2.43 -7.34
C ASN A 31 -14.06 -2.81 -6.49
N CYS A 32 -13.11 -3.52 -7.11
CA CYS A 32 -11.84 -3.94 -6.50
C CYS A 32 -10.62 -3.17 -7.04
N ALA A 33 -10.79 -1.93 -7.50
CA ALA A 33 -9.75 -1.19 -8.22
C ALA A 33 -8.62 -0.60 -7.34
N GLY A 34 -8.46 -1.04 -6.08
CA GLY A 34 -7.39 -0.57 -5.18
C GLY A 34 -7.34 0.96 -5.05
N HIS A 35 -6.20 1.56 -5.39
CA HIS A 35 -6.02 3.02 -5.42
C HIS A 35 -7.05 3.76 -6.30
N GLY A 36 -7.52 3.10 -7.36
CA GLY A 36 -8.50 3.65 -8.29
C GLY A 36 -9.95 3.50 -7.84
N ALA A 37 -10.24 2.78 -6.74
CA ALA A 37 -11.61 2.47 -6.35
C ALA A 37 -12.48 3.72 -6.10
N PRO A 38 -12.02 4.77 -5.38
CA PRO A 38 -12.80 5.99 -5.24
C PRO A 38 -13.05 6.71 -6.57
N ARG A 39 -12.03 6.76 -7.44
CA ARG A 39 -12.14 7.37 -8.79
C ARG A 39 -13.15 6.63 -9.66
N LEU A 40 -13.12 5.29 -9.63
CA LEU A 40 -14.06 4.46 -10.38
C LEU A 40 -15.48 4.63 -9.84
N ALA A 41 -15.69 4.59 -8.53
CA ALA A 41 -16.99 4.82 -7.90
C ALA A 41 -17.59 6.19 -8.29
N ALA A 42 -16.75 7.22 -8.31
CA ALA A 42 -17.09 8.57 -8.79
C ALA A 42 -17.47 8.62 -10.28
N ALA A 43 -17.06 7.66 -11.09
CA ALA A 43 -17.39 7.58 -12.51
C ALA A 43 -18.67 6.77 -12.78
N LEU A 44 -19.20 6.04 -11.79
CA LEU A 44 -20.40 5.23 -11.99
C LEU A 44 -21.66 6.11 -11.99
N GLY A 45 -22.39 6.08 -13.11
CA GLY A 45 -23.68 6.74 -13.24
C GLY A 45 -24.71 6.15 -12.27
N GLY A 46 -25.33 7.03 -11.46
CA GLY A 46 -26.27 6.63 -10.42
C GLY A 46 -25.66 6.45 -9.02
N MET A 47 -24.34 6.49 -8.88
CA MET A 47 -23.67 6.42 -7.56
C MET A 47 -23.75 7.76 -6.82
N PRO A 48 -24.39 7.85 -5.64
CA PRO A 48 -24.44 9.09 -4.86
C PRO A 48 -23.04 9.55 -4.44
N ARG A 49 -22.71 10.82 -4.71
CA ARG A 49 -21.38 11.39 -4.39
C ARG A 49 -21.06 11.36 -2.90
N SER A 50 -22.07 11.46 -2.04
CA SER A 50 -21.94 11.37 -0.58
C SER A 50 -21.42 10.02 -0.10
N HIS A 51 -21.54 8.96 -0.90
CA HIS A 51 -21.06 7.61 -0.58
C HIS A 51 -19.67 7.32 -1.17
N VAL A 52 -19.07 8.25 -1.93
CA VAL A 52 -17.73 8.08 -2.49
C VAL A 52 -16.70 8.63 -1.50
N PRO A 53 -15.83 7.79 -0.90
CA PRO A 53 -14.83 8.27 0.05
C PRO A 53 -13.72 9.07 -0.64
N ALA A 54 -13.06 9.96 0.10
CA ALA A 54 -11.85 10.62 -0.37
C ALA A 54 -10.69 9.61 -0.48
N ALA A 55 -9.90 9.73 -1.55
CA ALA A 55 -8.72 8.90 -1.75
C ALA A 55 -7.49 9.57 -1.12
N HIS A 56 -6.77 8.82 -0.29
CA HIS A 56 -5.48 9.19 0.26
C HIS A 56 -4.47 8.05 0.02
N PHE A 57 -3.19 8.40 -0.01
CA PHE A 57 -2.12 7.46 -0.32
C PHE A 57 -1.03 7.51 0.73
N ALA A 58 -0.74 6.34 1.32
CA ALA A 58 0.32 6.18 2.30
C ALA A 58 1.35 5.17 1.78
N LYS A 59 2.46 5.68 1.28
CA LYS A 59 3.64 4.91 0.90
C LYS A 59 4.26 4.26 2.12
N GLY A 60 4.74 3.05 1.95
CA GLY A 60 5.47 2.29 2.93
C GLY A 60 6.67 1.63 2.28
N THR A 61 7.84 1.94 2.81
CA THR A 61 9.14 1.51 2.31
C THR A 61 9.68 0.36 3.14
N TYR A 62 10.32 -0.60 2.48
CA TYR A 62 11.01 -1.72 3.11
C TYR A 62 12.51 -1.68 2.79
N PHE A 63 13.31 -2.03 3.78
CA PHE A 63 14.76 -2.25 3.65
C PHE A 63 15.08 -3.71 3.95
N ALA A 64 15.90 -4.34 3.11
CA ALA A 64 16.37 -5.69 3.33
C ALA A 64 17.65 -5.68 4.18
N LEU A 65 17.83 -6.74 4.99
CA LEU A 65 19.09 -7.02 5.67
C LEU A 65 20.08 -7.62 4.67
N SER A 66 21.21 -6.96 4.46
CA SER A 66 22.26 -7.39 3.54
C SER A 66 23.34 -8.22 4.23
N GLY A 67 23.95 -9.13 3.47
CA GLY A 67 25.18 -9.83 3.86
C GLY A 67 25.03 -10.88 4.96
N ARG A 68 23.81 -11.19 5.43
CA ARG A 68 23.59 -12.22 6.45
C ARG A 68 22.15 -12.77 6.44
N PRO A 69 21.94 -14.00 6.96
CA PRO A 69 20.61 -14.54 7.22
C PRO A 69 19.84 -13.69 8.24
N SER A 70 18.52 -13.87 8.29
CA SER A 70 17.68 -13.29 9.33
C SER A 70 18.21 -13.60 10.75
N PRO A 71 18.32 -12.61 11.64
CA PRO A 71 18.62 -12.85 13.06
C PRO A 71 17.40 -13.42 13.82
N PHE A 72 16.22 -13.45 13.19
CA PHE A 72 14.96 -13.88 13.79
C PHE A 72 14.46 -15.19 13.16
N ARG A 73 13.83 -16.03 13.98
CA ARG A 73 13.12 -17.26 13.55
C ARG A 73 11.67 -17.02 13.12
N GLY A 74 11.16 -15.81 13.35
CA GLY A 74 9.78 -15.43 13.06
C GLY A 74 9.65 -13.93 12.89
N LEU A 75 8.41 -13.46 12.76
CA LEU A 75 8.12 -12.05 12.59
C LEU A 75 8.26 -11.30 13.93
N VAL A 76 8.76 -10.07 13.90
CA VAL A 76 8.89 -9.20 15.09
C VAL A 76 8.05 -7.96 14.88
N TYR A 77 7.11 -7.73 15.81
CA TYR A 77 6.21 -6.57 15.81
C TYR A 77 6.40 -5.84 17.15
N PRO A 78 7.08 -4.68 17.18
CA PRO A 78 7.20 -3.89 18.39
C PRO A 78 5.82 -3.41 18.86
N LEU A 79 5.67 -3.23 20.16
CA LEU A 79 4.45 -2.67 20.72
C LEU A 79 4.20 -1.25 20.15
N PRO A 80 2.94 -0.89 19.84
CA PRO A 80 2.63 0.46 19.37
C PRO A 80 3.10 1.51 20.37
N GLN A 81 3.90 2.48 19.91
CA GLN A 81 4.29 3.67 20.68
C GLN A 81 3.65 4.89 20.03
N GLN A 82 3.22 5.87 20.83
CA GLN A 82 2.55 7.08 20.30
C GLN A 82 3.42 7.91 19.34
N ALA A 83 4.74 7.78 19.40
CA ALA A 83 5.70 8.59 18.63
C ALA A 83 6.73 7.78 17.82
N GLY A 84 6.57 6.45 17.74
CA GLY A 84 7.53 5.56 17.08
C GLY A 84 7.12 5.18 15.67
N LEU A 85 8.09 5.03 14.77
CA LEU A 85 7.87 4.40 13.48
C LEU A 85 7.72 2.89 13.72
N GLY A 86 6.52 2.34 13.48
CA GLY A 86 6.20 0.92 13.70
C GLY A 86 6.86 -0.04 12.72
N VAL A 87 8.20 -0.12 12.74
CA VAL A 87 9.01 -0.95 11.83
C VAL A 87 9.04 -2.40 12.32
N HIS A 88 8.33 -3.27 11.61
CA HIS A 88 8.35 -4.70 11.88
C HIS A 88 9.53 -5.37 11.17
N ALA A 89 9.95 -6.52 11.68
CA ALA A 89 10.85 -7.43 10.97
C ALA A 89 10.03 -8.58 10.39
N THR A 90 10.15 -8.82 9.08
CA THR A 90 9.56 -9.96 8.40
C THR A 90 10.65 -10.84 7.81
N VAL A 91 10.38 -12.15 7.71
CA VAL A 91 11.31 -13.13 7.15
C VAL A 91 10.60 -13.79 5.98
N ASP A 92 11.22 -13.73 4.79
CA ASP A 92 10.66 -14.38 3.60
C ASP A 92 10.94 -15.90 3.59
N LEU A 93 10.37 -16.59 2.59
CA LEU A 93 10.53 -18.05 2.45
C LEU A 93 11.99 -18.49 2.19
N ALA A 94 12.86 -17.57 1.77
CA ALA A 94 14.30 -17.81 1.60
C ALA A 94 15.11 -17.47 2.86
N GLY A 95 14.46 -17.09 3.96
CA GLY A 95 15.11 -16.73 5.22
C GLY A 95 15.70 -15.32 5.24
N ARG A 96 15.37 -14.47 4.25
CA ARG A 96 15.86 -13.08 4.19
C ARG A 96 14.99 -12.18 5.06
N CYS A 97 15.64 -11.34 5.86
CA CYS A 97 14.96 -10.40 6.75
C CYS A 97 14.71 -9.07 6.04
N ARG A 98 13.51 -8.51 6.24
CA ARG A 98 13.09 -7.19 5.78
C ARG A 98 12.54 -6.39 6.93
N PHE A 99 12.86 -5.11 6.95
CA PHE A 99 12.34 -4.15 7.93
C PHE A 99 11.37 -3.21 7.25
N GLY A 100 10.24 -2.95 7.91
CA GLY A 100 9.22 -2.03 7.45
C GLY A 100 7.81 -2.57 7.62
N PRO A 101 6.84 -1.97 6.93
CA PRO A 101 6.98 -0.71 6.20
C PRO A 101 6.96 0.50 7.13
N ASP A 102 7.55 1.60 6.69
CA ASP A 102 7.26 2.90 7.28
C ASP A 102 5.93 3.49 6.76
N VAL A 103 5.69 4.77 7.09
CA VAL A 103 4.55 5.54 6.60
C VAL A 103 5.03 6.89 6.07
N GLU A 104 4.71 7.15 4.81
CA GLU A 104 4.95 8.42 4.11
C GLU A 104 3.68 8.78 3.32
N TRP A 105 3.05 9.91 3.65
CA TRP A 105 1.89 10.38 2.89
C TRP A 105 2.34 10.97 1.56
N THR A 106 1.73 10.50 0.46
CA THR A 106 2.06 10.95 -0.90
C THR A 106 0.79 11.36 -1.64
N SER A 107 0.94 12.22 -2.65
CA SER A 107 -0.13 12.56 -3.59
C SER A 107 -0.15 11.61 -4.80
N ASN A 108 0.89 10.78 -4.98
CA ASN A 108 1.05 9.90 -6.12
C ASN A 108 0.89 8.43 -5.72
N ALA A 109 -0.16 7.76 -6.20
CA ALA A 109 -0.40 6.34 -5.96
C ALA A 109 0.63 5.40 -6.61
N GLU A 110 1.41 5.92 -7.57
CA GLU A 110 2.43 5.19 -8.31
C GLU A 110 3.85 5.46 -7.78
N ASP A 111 3.99 6.26 -6.72
CA ASP A 111 5.28 6.54 -6.10
C ASP A 111 5.77 5.33 -5.27
N VAL A 112 6.46 4.43 -5.97
CA VAL A 112 7.07 3.22 -5.41
C VAL A 112 8.60 3.28 -5.39
N GLN A 113 9.20 4.45 -5.64
CA GLN A 113 10.65 4.62 -5.61
C GLN A 113 11.15 4.63 -4.17
N VAL A 114 12.13 3.79 -3.84
CA VAL A 114 12.71 3.76 -2.49
C VAL A 114 13.77 4.85 -2.37
N ASP A 115 13.58 5.78 -1.45
CA ASP A 115 14.60 6.74 -1.06
C ASP A 115 15.56 6.09 -0.04
N PRO A 116 16.85 5.86 -0.41
CA PRO A 116 17.80 5.21 0.47
C PRO A 116 18.08 5.99 1.76
N THR A 117 17.88 7.32 1.76
CA THR A 117 18.17 8.17 2.93
C THR A 117 17.24 7.87 4.11
N ARG A 118 16.06 7.30 3.83
CA ARG A 118 15.09 6.89 4.87
C ARG A 118 15.60 5.75 5.75
N ALA A 119 16.62 5.01 5.33
CA ALA A 119 17.24 3.95 6.12
C ALA A 119 17.69 4.44 7.51
N ALA A 120 18.08 5.71 7.63
CA ALA A 120 18.54 6.31 8.89
C ALA A 120 17.51 6.15 10.03
N ALA A 121 16.22 6.40 9.75
CA ALA A 121 15.15 6.22 10.73
C ALA A 121 14.92 4.75 11.12
N PHE A 122 15.18 3.81 10.19
CA PHE A 122 15.03 2.39 10.44
C PHE A 122 16.08 1.87 11.42
N TYR A 123 17.33 2.33 11.33
CA TYR A 123 18.36 1.94 12.30
C TYR A 123 17.95 2.26 13.74
N ALA A 124 17.42 3.46 13.98
CA ALA A 124 16.99 3.88 15.31
C ALA A 124 15.85 3.01 15.86
N GLU A 125 14.84 2.68 15.04
CA GLU A 125 13.71 1.86 15.47
C GLU A 125 14.06 0.39 15.63
N VAL A 126 14.76 -0.20 14.66
CA VAL A 126 15.12 -1.62 14.69
C VAL A 126 16.04 -1.91 15.89
N ARG A 127 16.96 -1.01 16.21
CA ARG A 127 17.86 -1.17 17.36
C ARG A 127 17.16 -1.18 18.72
N LYS A 128 15.89 -0.77 18.81
CA LYS A 128 15.10 -0.90 20.05
C LYS A 128 14.82 -2.35 20.41
N TYR A 129 14.70 -3.24 19.42
CA TYR A 129 14.45 -4.67 19.63
C TYR A 129 15.56 -5.58 19.10
N TRP A 130 16.48 -5.06 18.30
CA TRP A 130 17.70 -5.74 17.86
C TRP A 130 18.91 -4.79 17.84
N PRO A 131 19.53 -4.54 19.01
CA PRO A 131 20.64 -3.58 19.16
C PRO A 131 21.85 -3.87 18.26
N ASP A 132 22.08 -5.14 17.94
CA ASP A 132 23.24 -5.61 17.17
C ASP A 132 23.10 -5.44 15.64
N LEU A 133 22.08 -4.69 15.16
CA LEU A 133 21.94 -4.34 13.75
C LEU A 133 23.22 -3.60 13.27
N PRO A 134 24.02 -4.17 12.36
CA PRO A 134 25.27 -3.55 11.91
C PRO A 134 25.02 -2.31 11.07
N ASP A 135 25.88 -1.30 11.21
CA ASP A 135 25.89 -0.15 10.31
C ASP A 135 26.07 -0.60 8.85
N GLY A 136 25.35 0.04 7.92
CA GLY A 136 25.35 -0.34 6.51
C GLY A 136 24.64 -1.67 6.18
N GLY A 137 24.05 -2.34 7.18
CA GLY A 137 23.35 -3.61 6.99
C GLY A 137 21.99 -3.50 6.29
N LEU A 138 21.42 -2.30 6.16
CA LEU A 138 20.14 -2.05 5.50
C LEU A 138 20.33 -1.56 4.06
N VAL A 139 19.73 -2.27 3.10
CA VAL A 139 19.72 -1.87 1.69
C VAL A 139 18.28 -1.62 1.21
N PRO A 140 18.04 -0.63 0.33
CA PRO A 140 16.75 -0.43 -0.33
C PRO A 140 16.23 -1.74 -0.93
N ASP A 141 14.95 -2.06 -0.71
CA ASP A 141 14.32 -3.23 -1.31
C ASP A 141 13.12 -2.83 -2.18
N TYR A 142 11.96 -2.58 -1.58
CA TYR A 142 10.77 -2.14 -2.32
C TYR A 142 9.92 -1.18 -1.49
N ALA A 143 9.04 -0.44 -2.17
CA ALA A 143 7.96 0.30 -1.55
C ALA A 143 6.62 -0.12 -2.13
N GLY A 144 5.57 0.03 -1.32
CA GLY A 144 4.19 -0.10 -1.75
C GLY A 144 3.38 1.08 -1.26
N VAL A 145 2.39 1.49 -2.04
CA VAL A 145 1.44 2.53 -1.63
C VAL A 145 0.16 1.86 -1.15
N ARG A 146 -0.38 2.34 -0.02
CA ARG A 146 -1.64 1.87 0.55
C ARG A 146 -2.76 2.82 0.15
N PRO A 147 -3.91 2.31 -0.35
CA PRO A 147 -5.12 3.11 -0.48
C PRO A 147 -5.71 3.37 0.90
N LYS A 148 -5.97 4.64 1.21
CA LYS A 148 -6.55 5.10 2.47
C LYS A 148 -7.81 5.91 2.19
N VAL A 149 -8.85 5.66 2.97
CA VAL A 149 -10.13 6.40 2.93
C VAL A 149 -10.31 7.33 4.13
N SER A 150 -9.32 7.36 5.03
CA SER A 150 -9.28 8.17 6.24
C SER A 150 -7.85 8.23 6.81
N GLY A 151 -7.61 9.17 7.74
CA GLY A 151 -6.38 9.23 8.54
C GLY A 151 -5.30 10.18 8.02
N ARG A 152 -5.64 11.11 7.11
CA ARG A 152 -4.82 12.29 6.83
C ARG A 152 -5.20 13.42 7.79
#